data_AF-A0A8K0V4E4-F1
#
_entry.id   AF-A0A8K0V4E4-F1
#
_cell.length_a   1.000
_cell.length_b   1.000
_cell.length_c   1.000
_cell.angle_alpha   90.00
_cell.angle_beta   90.00
_cell.angle_gamma   90.00
#
_symmetry.space_group_name_H-M   'P 1'
#
loop_
_entity.id
_entity.type
_entity.pdbx_description
1 polymer ?
#
loop_
_entity_poly.entity_id
_entity_poly.type
_entity_poly.pdbx_seq_one_letter_code
_entity_poly.pdbx_strand_id
1 'polypeptide(L)'
;MDQDTIRKQVKEAQSALRKLETEMRKPAKLLKAGALDEKKAKAAAAKVSAFLKRYKALAKAQDSKDFAKWPEEVQGDVVWAEAMLSELLELEAELFAALKLAKKAKGRVGKDPGKVYTLLVKSGRGPASDAKSLPKGIGTLLKEMKKGQEIGGIDGAMISLLPAVILLWLIADTMLRFAKSRR
;
A
#
# COMPACT_ATOMS: atom_id res chain seq x y z
N MET A 1 -4.86 -17.39 22.26
CA MET A 1 -3.81 -16.38 22.53
C MET A 1 -4.25 -15.66 23.78
N ASP A 2 -3.41 -15.59 24.81
CA ASP A 2 -3.74 -14.86 26.04
C ASP A 2 -3.54 -13.34 25.88
N GLN A 3 -4.06 -12.57 26.85
CA GLN A 3 -4.04 -11.11 26.83
C GLN A 3 -2.62 -10.51 26.80
N ASP A 4 -1.66 -11.13 27.49
CA ASP A 4 -0.29 -10.62 27.60
C ASP A 4 0.46 -10.83 26.28
N THR A 5 0.22 -11.97 25.64
CA THR A 5 0.71 -12.26 24.29
C THR A 5 0.14 -11.27 23.27
N ILE A 6 -1.15 -10.93 23.36
CA ILE A 6 -1.79 -9.96 22.47
C ILE A 6 -1.16 -8.57 22.65
N ARG A 7 -1.09 -8.07 23.88
CA ARG A 7 -0.48 -6.77 24.18
C ARG A 7 0.97 -6.70 23.67
N LYS A 8 1.74 -7.76 23.87
CA LYS A 8 3.11 -7.85 23.37
C LYS A 8 3.15 -7.81 21.84
N GLN A 9 2.34 -8.63 21.17
CA GLN A 9 2.30 -8.69 19.71
C GLN A 9 1.83 -7.37 19.09
N VAL A 10 0.87 -6.66 19.71
CA VAL A 10 0.41 -5.34 19.25
C VAL A 10 1.53 -4.31 19.39
N LYS A 11 2.27 -4.28 20.51
CA LYS A 11 3.44 -3.41 20.66
C LYS A 11 4.53 -3.71 19.63
N GLU A 12 4.80 -5.00 19.38
CA GLU A 12 5.74 -5.42 18.34
C GLU A 12 5.26 -5.00 16.94
N ALA A 13 3.96 -5.17 16.64
CA ALA A 13 3.35 -4.75 15.39
C ALA A 13 3.46 -3.25 15.19
N GLN A 14 3.21 -2.44 16.21
CA GLN A 14 3.38 -0.98 16.18
C GLN A 14 4.83 -0.57 15.88
N SER A 15 5.80 -1.19 16.55
CA SER A 15 7.22 -0.91 16.31
C SER A 15 7.63 -1.31 14.90
N ALA A 16 7.22 -2.51 14.46
CA ALA A 16 7.47 -3.00 13.12
C ALA A 16 6.78 -2.16 12.03
N LEU A 17 5.59 -1.62 12.32
CA LEU A 17 4.84 -0.74 11.42
C LEU A 17 5.60 0.56 11.17
N ARG A 18 6.16 1.18 12.22
CA ARG A 18 7.00 2.40 12.10
C ARG A 18 8.26 2.15 11.28
N LYS A 19 8.88 0.97 11.46
CA LYS A 19 10.02 0.56 10.64
C LYS A 19 9.60 0.36 9.18
N LEU A 20 8.49 -0.33 8.94
CA LEU A 20 7.97 -0.58 7.60
C LEU A 20 7.60 0.73 6.89
N GLU A 21 6.97 1.67 7.59
CA GLU A 21 6.69 3.02 7.10
C GLU A 21 7.97 3.71 6.59
N THR A 22 9.02 3.70 7.42
CA THR A 22 10.33 4.27 7.04
C THR A 22 10.92 3.59 5.81
N GLU A 23 10.78 2.27 5.73
CA GLU A 23 11.24 1.49 4.58
C GLU A 23 10.41 1.73 3.31
N MET A 24 9.12 2.07 3.43
CA MET A 24 8.22 2.39 2.30
C MET A 24 8.38 3.84 1.81
N ARG A 25 8.84 4.76 2.65
CA ARG A 25 9.14 6.16 2.25
C ARG A 25 10.16 6.23 1.12
N LYS A 26 11.21 5.38 1.12
CA LYS A 26 12.25 5.41 0.07
C LYS A 26 11.71 4.95 -1.29
N PRO A 27 11.03 3.79 -1.43
CA PRO A 27 10.30 3.43 -2.63
C PRO A 27 9.33 4.51 -3.10
N ALA A 28 8.56 5.13 -2.19
CA ALA A 28 7.65 6.22 -2.54
C ALA A 28 8.38 7.48 -3.06
N LYS A 29 9.55 7.81 -2.52
CA LYS A 29 10.41 8.91 -3.02
C LYS A 29 11.04 8.58 -4.38
N LEU A 30 11.59 7.38 -4.53
CA LEU A 30 12.15 6.90 -5.80
C LEU A 30 11.08 6.90 -6.89
N LEU A 31 9.85 6.56 -6.51
CA LEU A 31 8.68 6.76 -7.35
C LEU A 31 8.58 8.21 -7.79
N LYS A 32 8.51 9.17 -6.86
CA LYS A 32 8.26 10.58 -7.21
C LYS A 32 9.33 11.13 -8.15
N ALA A 33 10.56 10.64 -8.03
CA ALA A 33 11.69 10.99 -8.88
C ALA A 33 11.75 10.20 -10.19
N GLY A 34 10.83 9.25 -10.41
CA GLY A 34 10.81 8.42 -11.59
C GLY A 34 11.89 7.35 -11.68
N ALA A 35 12.47 6.97 -10.55
CA ALA A 35 13.59 6.04 -10.43
C ALA A 35 13.19 4.69 -9.79
N LEU A 36 11.88 4.43 -9.64
CA LEU A 36 11.36 3.18 -9.10
C LEU A 36 11.19 2.15 -10.21
N ASP A 37 12.13 1.20 -10.27
CA ASP A 37 12.04 0.05 -11.17
C ASP A 37 11.19 -1.10 -10.59
N GLU A 38 10.87 -2.08 -11.45
CA GLU A 38 10.08 -3.27 -11.11
C GLU A 38 10.70 -4.09 -9.96
N LYS A 39 12.04 -4.18 -9.89
CA LYS A 39 12.73 -4.95 -8.86
C LYS A 39 12.55 -4.29 -7.49
N LYS A 40 12.70 -2.97 -7.42
CA LYS A 40 12.48 -2.18 -6.20
C LYS A 40 11.02 -2.21 -5.78
N ALA A 41 10.08 -2.13 -6.73
CA ALA A 41 8.66 -2.21 -6.44
C ALA A 41 8.26 -3.59 -5.88
N LYS A 42 8.78 -4.68 -6.46
CA LYS A 42 8.60 -6.05 -5.93
C LYS A 42 9.21 -6.22 -4.54
N ALA A 43 10.41 -5.67 -4.31
CA ALA A 43 11.04 -5.71 -3.00
C ALA A 43 10.21 -4.96 -1.94
N ALA A 44 9.61 -3.83 -2.31
CA ALA A 44 8.70 -3.10 -1.42
C ALA A 44 7.43 -3.91 -1.12
N ALA A 45 6.78 -4.49 -2.14
CA ALA A 45 5.62 -5.35 -1.97
C ALA A 45 5.92 -6.56 -1.06
N ALA A 46 7.08 -7.19 -1.22
CA ALA A 46 7.50 -8.32 -0.38
C ALA A 46 7.63 -7.96 1.10
N LYS A 47 8.05 -6.72 1.41
CA LYS A 47 8.14 -6.25 2.80
C LYS A 47 6.77 -6.05 3.44
N VAL A 48 5.82 -5.49 2.69
CA VAL A 48 4.41 -5.37 3.12
C VAL A 48 3.83 -6.77 3.36
N SER A 49 4.07 -7.70 2.43
CA SER A 49 3.65 -9.10 2.56
C SER A 49 4.22 -9.80 3.78
N ALA A 50 5.51 -9.62 4.03
CA ALA A 50 6.17 -10.22 5.20
C ALA A 50 5.59 -9.68 6.51
N PHE A 51 5.27 -8.38 6.57
CA PHE A 51 4.62 -7.78 7.72
C PHE A 51 3.21 -8.34 7.95
N LEU A 52 2.39 -8.38 6.90
CA LEU A 52 1.03 -8.94 6.96
C LEU A 52 1.05 -10.41 7.41
N LYS A 53 1.94 -11.22 6.86
CA LYS A 53 2.11 -12.62 7.26
C LYS A 53 2.50 -12.77 8.73
N ARG A 54 3.43 -11.93 9.20
CA ARG A 54 3.92 -11.99 10.59
C ARG A 54 2.82 -11.69 11.60
N TYR A 55 1.92 -10.77 11.30
CA TYR A 55 0.91 -10.28 12.24
C TYR A 55 -0.52 -10.75 11.92
N LYS A 56 -0.71 -11.64 10.94
CA LYS A 56 -2.02 -12.20 10.54
C LYS A 56 -2.85 -12.74 11.70
N ALA A 57 -2.20 -13.27 12.75
CA ALA A 57 -2.89 -13.79 13.92
C ALA A 57 -3.62 -12.70 14.73
N LEU A 58 -3.12 -11.45 14.72
CA LEU A 58 -3.77 -10.32 15.40
C LEU A 58 -5.11 -9.95 14.74
N ALA A 59 -5.19 -10.01 13.41
CA ALA A 59 -6.44 -9.74 12.68
C ALA A 59 -7.56 -10.74 13.04
N LYS A 60 -7.20 -11.93 13.53
CA LYS A 60 -8.17 -12.97 13.97
C LYS A 60 -8.44 -12.95 15.46
N ALA A 61 -7.75 -12.09 16.22
CA ALA A 61 -7.89 -12.08 17.67
C ALA A 61 -9.27 -11.58 18.12
N GLN A 62 -9.96 -10.78 17.28
CA GLN A 62 -11.32 -10.33 17.52
C GLN A 62 -12.35 -11.46 17.43
N ASP A 63 -12.08 -12.51 16.65
CA ASP A 63 -12.94 -13.70 16.53
C ASP A 63 -12.80 -14.66 17.72
N SER A 64 -11.93 -14.34 18.68
CA SER A 64 -11.73 -15.16 19.88
C SER A 64 -12.97 -15.13 20.78
N LYS A 65 -13.36 -16.30 21.31
CA LYS A 65 -14.44 -16.41 22.32
C LYS A 65 -14.15 -15.61 23.59
N ASP A 66 -12.88 -15.30 23.84
CA ASP A 66 -12.45 -14.56 25.02
C ASP A 66 -12.28 -13.05 24.76
N PHE A 67 -12.48 -12.58 23.52
CA PHE A 67 -12.33 -11.17 23.16
C PHE A 67 -13.16 -10.25 24.06
N ALA A 68 -14.44 -10.56 24.22
CA ALA A 68 -15.36 -9.79 25.08
C ALA A 68 -15.02 -9.85 26.58
N LYS A 69 -14.17 -10.80 27.00
CA LYS A 69 -13.72 -10.95 28.40
C LYS A 69 -12.41 -10.23 28.68
N TRP A 70 -11.70 -9.76 27.65
CA TRP A 70 -10.46 -9.02 27.85
C TRP A 70 -10.73 -7.59 28.33
N PRO A 71 -9.78 -6.94 29.02
CA PRO A 71 -9.89 -5.52 29.34
C PRO A 71 -10.12 -4.67 28.08
N GLU A 72 -10.89 -3.58 28.19
CA GLU A 72 -11.22 -2.70 27.06
C GLU A 72 -9.98 -2.21 26.29
N GLU A 73 -8.89 -1.94 27.00
CA GLU A 73 -7.61 -1.57 26.38
C GLU A 73 -7.08 -2.64 25.42
N VAL A 74 -7.18 -3.92 25.81
CA VAL A 74 -6.75 -5.06 25.00
C VAL A 74 -7.69 -5.27 23.82
N GLN A 75 -8.99 -5.08 24.03
CA GLN A 75 -9.97 -5.13 22.95
C GLN A 75 -9.69 -4.03 21.91
N GLY A 76 -9.42 -2.80 22.35
CA GLY A 76 -9.04 -1.70 21.48
C GLY A 76 -7.75 -1.96 20.71
N ASP A 77 -6.74 -2.57 21.35
CA ASP A 77 -5.49 -3.02 20.73
C ASP A 77 -5.71 -4.01 19.58
N VAL A 78 -6.62 -4.95 19.77
CA VAL A 78 -7.01 -5.93 18.76
C VAL A 78 -7.80 -5.29 17.62
N VAL A 79 -8.79 -4.46 17.92
CA VAL A 79 -9.60 -3.75 16.89
C VAL A 79 -8.71 -2.84 16.05
N TRP A 80 -7.78 -2.12 16.67
CA TRP A 80 -6.80 -1.30 15.96
C TRP A 80 -5.93 -2.14 15.02
N ALA A 81 -5.44 -3.29 15.49
CA ALA A 81 -4.58 -4.16 14.70
C ALA A 81 -5.33 -4.81 13.54
N GLU A 82 -6.58 -5.23 13.76
CA GLU A 82 -7.47 -5.78 12.73
C GLU A 82 -7.70 -4.75 11.62
N ALA A 83 -8.18 -3.55 11.95
CA ALA A 83 -8.47 -2.51 10.96
C ALA A 83 -7.22 -2.16 10.13
N MET A 84 -6.07 -2.00 10.80
CA MET A 84 -4.80 -1.74 10.12
C MET A 84 -4.39 -2.88 9.17
N LEU A 85 -4.50 -4.14 9.62
CA LEU A 85 -4.11 -5.29 8.80
C LEU A 85 -5.06 -5.51 7.63
N SER A 86 -6.35 -5.27 7.83
CA SER A 86 -7.38 -5.38 6.79
C SER A 86 -7.16 -4.35 5.68
N GLU A 87 -6.96 -3.06 6.02
CA GLU A 87 -6.64 -2.04 5.02
C GLU A 87 -5.33 -2.35 4.27
N LEU A 88 -4.29 -2.80 4.98
CA LEU A 88 -3.01 -3.15 4.36
C LEU A 88 -3.11 -4.36 3.44
N LEU A 89 -3.97 -5.35 3.76
CA LEU A 89 -4.19 -6.54 2.96
C LEU A 89 -4.89 -6.20 1.64
N GLU A 90 -5.89 -5.34 1.67
CA GLU A 90 -6.58 -4.84 0.47
C GLU A 90 -5.59 -4.12 -0.46
N LEU A 91 -4.83 -3.18 0.09
CA LEU A 91 -3.81 -2.43 -0.67
C LEU A 91 -2.68 -3.34 -1.21
N GLU A 92 -2.29 -4.39 -0.47
CA GLU A 92 -1.33 -5.39 -0.94
C GLU A 92 -1.87 -6.16 -2.15
N ALA A 93 -3.11 -6.62 -2.10
CA ALA A 93 -3.74 -7.36 -3.19
C ALA A 93 -3.80 -6.53 -4.48
N GLU A 94 -4.17 -5.26 -4.35
CA GLU A 94 -4.17 -4.31 -5.45
C GLU A 94 -2.76 -4.02 -5.97
N LEU A 95 -1.76 -3.90 -5.07
CA LEU A 95 -0.37 -3.70 -5.46
C LEU A 95 0.14 -4.88 -6.30
N PHE A 96 -0.18 -6.11 -5.91
CA PHE A 96 0.14 -7.29 -6.72
C PHE A 96 -0.58 -7.29 -8.07
N ALA A 97 -1.85 -6.92 -8.10
CA ALA A 97 -2.60 -6.78 -9.34
C ALA A 97 -1.96 -5.74 -10.27
N ALA A 98 -1.56 -4.58 -9.73
CA ALA A 98 -0.89 -3.52 -10.46
C ALA A 98 0.49 -3.95 -11.00
N LEU A 99 1.30 -4.66 -10.21
CA LEU A 99 2.59 -5.20 -10.66
C LEU A 99 2.42 -6.24 -11.77
N LYS A 100 1.38 -7.09 -11.70
CA LYS A 100 1.04 -8.06 -12.75
C LYS A 100 0.59 -7.36 -14.03
N LEU A 101 -0.16 -6.27 -13.90
CA LEU A 101 -0.57 -5.43 -15.04
C LEU A 101 0.61 -4.71 -15.67
N ALA A 102 1.54 -4.16 -14.88
CA ALA A 102 2.76 -3.54 -15.39
C ALA A 102 3.59 -4.52 -16.22
N LYS A 103 3.76 -5.76 -15.74
CA LYS A 103 4.43 -6.84 -16.49
C LYS A 103 3.76 -7.11 -17.85
N LYS A 104 2.42 -7.12 -17.91
CA LYS A 104 1.66 -7.30 -19.15
C LYS A 104 1.73 -6.07 -20.07
N ALA A 105 1.77 -4.88 -19.50
CA ALA A 105 1.78 -3.61 -20.22
C ALA A 105 3.15 -3.32 -20.83
N LYS A 106 4.26 -3.78 -20.25
CA LYS A 106 5.64 -3.61 -20.76
C LYS A 106 5.83 -4.04 -22.23
N GLY A 107 5.01 -4.98 -22.73
CA GLY A 107 5.00 -5.39 -24.15
C GLY A 107 3.96 -4.70 -25.04
N ARG A 108 3.15 -3.78 -24.49
CA ARG A 108 2.00 -3.14 -25.14
C ARG A 108 2.05 -1.60 -25.13
N VAL A 109 2.98 -0.99 -24.39
CA VAL A 109 3.05 0.48 -24.24
C VAL A 109 3.22 1.19 -25.59
N GLY A 110 3.84 0.54 -26.59
CA GLY A 110 3.93 1.06 -27.95
C GLY A 110 2.76 0.71 -28.90
N LYS A 111 1.75 -0.07 -28.46
CA LYS A 111 0.68 -0.57 -29.35
C LYS A 111 -0.72 -0.04 -29.02
N ASP A 112 -1.02 0.28 -27.75
CA ASP A 112 -2.36 0.74 -27.36
C ASP A 112 -2.34 1.53 -26.03
N PRO A 113 -2.04 2.84 -26.06
CA PRO A 113 -1.93 3.69 -24.88
C PRO A 113 -3.24 3.81 -24.09
N GLY A 114 -4.40 3.74 -24.77
CA GLY A 114 -5.73 3.88 -24.17
C GLY A 114 -6.07 2.72 -23.23
N LYS A 115 -5.74 1.48 -23.59
CA LYS A 115 -5.95 0.32 -22.69
C LYS A 115 -5.07 0.35 -21.46
N VAL A 116 -3.83 0.83 -21.61
CA VAL A 116 -2.94 1.06 -20.46
C VAL A 116 -3.60 2.09 -19.54
N TYR A 117 -4.03 3.24 -20.07
CA TYR A 117 -4.72 4.28 -19.31
C TYR A 117 -5.94 3.78 -18.52
N THR A 118 -6.85 3.02 -19.14
CA THR A 118 -8.03 2.47 -18.44
C THR A 118 -7.63 1.52 -17.31
N LEU A 119 -6.60 0.70 -17.51
CA LEU A 119 -6.03 -0.18 -16.48
C LEU A 119 -5.40 0.61 -15.32
N LEU A 120 -4.71 1.70 -15.63
CA LEU A 120 -4.11 2.59 -14.64
C LEU A 120 -5.18 3.25 -13.77
N VAL A 121 -6.22 3.77 -14.40
CA VAL A 121 -7.33 4.45 -13.71
C VAL A 121 -8.12 3.47 -12.84
N LYS A 122 -8.43 2.27 -13.34
CA LYS A 122 -9.19 1.27 -12.57
C LYS A 122 -8.44 0.79 -11.32
N SER A 123 -7.12 0.59 -11.44
CA SER A 123 -6.29 0.07 -10.35
C SER A 123 -5.89 1.15 -9.33
N GLY A 124 -5.99 2.44 -9.70
CA GLY A 124 -5.63 3.57 -8.83
C GLY A 124 -6.81 4.34 -8.23
N ARG A 125 -8.02 4.26 -8.79
CA ARG A 125 -9.15 5.11 -8.34
C ARG A 125 -9.78 4.69 -7.01
N GLY A 126 -9.91 3.39 -6.75
CA GLY A 126 -10.58 2.88 -5.55
C GLY A 126 -9.98 3.39 -4.24
N PRO A 127 -8.65 3.31 -4.05
CA PRO A 127 -8.03 3.65 -2.76
C PRO A 127 -7.49 5.08 -2.72
N ALA A 128 -7.46 5.78 -3.86
CA ALA A 128 -7.00 7.17 -3.94
C ALA A 128 -8.08 8.18 -3.54
N SER A 129 -9.37 7.82 -3.55
CA SER A 129 -10.46 8.68 -3.06
C SER A 129 -10.46 8.87 -1.55
N ASP A 130 -9.93 7.90 -0.79
CA ASP A 130 -9.89 7.93 0.68
C ASP A 130 -8.54 8.45 1.23
N ALA A 131 -7.66 8.86 0.32
CA ALA A 131 -6.38 9.46 0.67
C ALA A 131 -6.57 10.93 1.07
N LYS A 132 -6.01 11.32 2.24
CA LYS A 132 -6.08 12.71 2.74
C LYS A 132 -5.49 13.74 1.77
N SER A 133 -4.57 13.32 0.89
CA SER A 133 -4.07 14.14 -0.20
C SER A 133 -3.44 13.25 -1.26
N LEU A 134 -3.83 13.38 -2.53
CA LEU A 134 -3.07 12.76 -3.61
C LEU A 134 -1.63 13.28 -3.60
N PRO A 135 -0.62 12.43 -3.87
CA PRO A 135 0.76 12.90 -3.91
C PRO A 135 0.90 14.01 -4.96
N LYS A 136 1.60 15.09 -4.58
CA LYS A 136 1.91 16.20 -5.48
C LYS A 136 2.56 15.66 -6.76
N GLY A 137 1.92 15.88 -7.90
CA GLY A 137 2.34 15.39 -9.21
C GLY A 137 1.44 14.33 -9.81
N ILE A 138 0.71 13.51 -9.03
CA ILE A 138 -0.20 12.48 -9.57
C ILE A 138 -1.40 13.09 -10.29
N GLY A 139 -1.98 14.17 -9.75
CA GLY A 139 -3.05 14.89 -10.44
C GLY A 139 -2.60 15.44 -11.79
N THR A 140 -1.36 15.93 -11.88
CA THR A 140 -0.74 16.40 -13.12
C THR A 140 -0.44 15.22 -14.05
N LEU A 141 0.13 14.13 -13.55
CA LEU A 141 0.43 12.92 -14.32
C LEU A 141 -0.83 12.28 -14.92
N LEU A 142 -1.90 12.18 -14.12
CA LEU A 142 -3.22 11.71 -14.58
C LEU A 142 -3.85 12.65 -15.62
N LYS A 143 -3.64 13.96 -15.50
CA LYS A 143 -4.09 14.97 -16.48
C LYS A 143 -3.29 14.92 -17.77
N GLU A 144 -1.98 14.76 -17.72
CA GLU A 144 -1.13 14.74 -18.92
C GLU A 144 -1.24 13.40 -19.66
N MET A 145 -1.39 12.27 -18.95
CA MET A 145 -1.75 10.99 -19.59
C MET A 145 -3.12 11.05 -20.27
N LYS A 146 -4.11 11.78 -19.72
CA LYS A 146 -5.40 12.02 -20.38
C LYS A 146 -5.26 12.75 -21.72
N LYS A 147 -4.24 13.58 -21.86
CA LYS A 147 -3.94 14.33 -23.09
C LYS A 147 -3.17 13.50 -24.12
N GLY A 148 -2.80 12.25 -23.80
CA GLY A 148 -2.01 11.39 -24.67
C GLY A 148 -0.57 11.87 -24.90
N GLN A 149 -0.11 12.87 -24.13
CA GLN A 149 1.25 13.39 -24.23
C GLN A 149 2.18 12.51 -23.40
N GLU A 150 3.26 12.03 -24.02
CA GLU A 150 4.41 11.49 -23.28
C GLU A 150 4.92 12.59 -22.36
N ILE A 151 4.83 12.33 -21.05
CA ILE A 151 5.25 13.30 -20.04
C ILE A 151 6.77 13.27 -20.00
N GLY A 152 7.39 14.38 -20.41
CA GLY A 152 8.84 14.62 -20.45
C GLY A 152 9.72 13.65 -19.65
N GLY A 153 10.29 12.66 -20.35
CA GLY A 153 11.30 11.74 -19.80
C GLY A 153 10.78 10.58 -18.96
N ILE A 154 9.46 10.43 -18.77
CA ILE A 154 8.86 9.26 -18.14
C ILE A 154 8.71 8.18 -19.21
N ASP A 155 9.58 7.18 -19.19
CA ASP A 155 9.49 6.07 -20.13
C ASP A 155 8.16 5.30 -20.00
N GLY A 156 7.80 4.56 -21.05
CA GLY A 156 6.59 3.75 -21.05
C GLY A 156 6.52 2.72 -19.91
N ALA A 157 7.66 2.30 -19.37
CA ALA A 157 7.70 1.36 -18.25
C ALA A 157 7.21 2.01 -16.95
N MET A 158 7.53 3.29 -16.73
CA MET A 158 7.05 4.06 -15.60
C MET A 158 5.56 4.39 -15.66
N ILE A 159 5.02 4.67 -16.85
CA ILE A 159 3.58 4.78 -17.06
C ILE A 159 2.90 3.47 -16.65
N SER A 160 3.46 2.32 -17.03
CA SER A 160 2.91 1.01 -16.71
C SER A 160 2.98 0.63 -15.22
N LEU A 161 3.94 1.20 -14.48
CA LEU A 161 4.15 0.95 -13.05
C LEU A 161 3.38 1.93 -12.14
N LEU A 162 2.81 3.01 -12.70
CA LEU A 162 2.12 4.07 -11.97
C LEU A 162 1.05 3.61 -10.97
N PRO A 163 0.26 2.54 -11.16
CA PRO A 163 -0.73 2.16 -10.15
C PRO A 163 -0.07 1.49 -8.96
N ALA A 164 0.92 0.62 -9.19
CA ALA A 164 1.68 -0.02 -8.12
C ALA A 164 2.39 1.04 -7.27
N VAL A 165 2.85 2.08 -7.95
CA VAL A 165 3.42 3.29 -7.40
C VAL A 165 2.44 4.05 -6.48
N ILE A 166 1.23 4.33 -6.95
CA ILE A 166 0.19 5.02 -6.17
C ILE A 166 -0.15 4.19 -4.93
N LEU A 167 -0.31 2.89 -5.11
CA LEU A 167 -0.66 1.94 -4.04
C LEU A 167 0.46 1.83 -3.00
N LEU A 168 1.74 1.78 -3.38
CA LEU A 168 2.85 1.82 -2.43
C LEU A 168 2.86 3.10 -1.59
N TRP A 169 2.49 4.23 -2.17
CA TRP A 169 2.35 5.47 -1.42
C TRP A 169 1.15 5.43 -0.47
N LEU A 170 0.00 4.93 -0.93
CA LEU A 170 -1.21 4.77 -0.09
C LEU A 170 -0.97 3.83 1.09
N ILE A 171 -0.22 2.75 0.86
CA ILE A 171 0.26 1.86 1.91
C ILE A 171 1.09 2.65 2.93
N ALA A 172 2.06 3.45 2.49
CA ALA A 172 2.89 4.25 3.39
C ALA A 172 2.09 5.30 4.17
N ASP A 173 1.13 5.98 3.53
CA ASP A 173 0.24 6.96 4.18
C ASP A 173 -0.67 6.29 5.21
N THR A 174 -1.23 5.13 4.87
CA THR A 174 -2.04 4.31 5.77
C THR A 174 -1.25 3.87 7.00
N MET A 175 -0.02 3.36 6.81
CA MET A 175 0.88 3.05 7.93
C MET A 175 1.14 4.27 8.83
N LEU A 176 1.32 5.45 8.24
CA LEU A 176 1.53 6.70 8.98
C LEU A 176 0.28 7.11 9.79
N ARG A 177 -0.92 6.98 9.21
CA ARG A 177 -2.19 7.28 9.89
C ARG A 177 -2.37 6.41 11.14
N PHE A 178 -2.20 5.10 11.00
CA PHE A 178 -2.30 4.16 12.13
C PHE A 178 -1.17 4.33 13.16
N ALA A 179 0.05 4.68 12.73
CA ALA A 179 1.15 4.95 13.66
C ALA A 179 0.91 6.21 14.52
N LYS A 180 0.10 7.16 14.04
CA LYS A 180 -0.25 8.40 14.75
C LYS A 180 -1.47 8.25 15.65
N SER A 181 -2.46 7.42 15.30
CA SER A 181 -3.69 7.25 16.10
C SER A 181 -3.48 6.58 17.46
N ARG A 182 -2.25 6.14 17.77
CA ARG A 182 -1.84 5.48 19.01
C ARG A 182 -0.77 6.25 19.81
N ARG A 183 -0.47 7.49 19.43
CA ARG A 183 0.35 8.41 20.23
C ARG A 183 -0.55 9.36 20.99
#